data_AF-A0A6C0BSU7-F1
#
_entry.id   AF-A0A6C0BSU7-F1
#
_cell.length_a   1.000
_cell.length_b   1.000
_cell.length_c   1.000
_cell.angle_alpha   90.00
_cell.angle_beta   90.00
_cell.angle_gamma   90.00
#
_symmetry.space_group_name_H-M   'P 1'
#
loop_
_entity.id
_entity.type
_entity.pdbx_description
1 polymer ?
#
loop_
_entity_poly.entity_id
_entity_poly.type
_entity_poly.pdbx_seq_one_letter_code
_entity_poly.pdbx_strand_id
1 'polypeptide(L)'
;MKYTDKDFLIIKYKSDRLLRNYNYNCFDLLKDHLPTDLFYSYFLSRIEYKLKNIWNNIVINWIQTKEKMKNNSKFKKSIYFNQNYNHYHKIMKDEELNNLINCFINNDKFKGIYVIKCILKDLI
;
A
#
# COMPACT_ATOMS: atom_id res chain seq x y z
N MET A 1 0.59 -16.23 2.64
CA MET A 1 0.52 -15.26 3.76
C MET A 1 -0.95 -15.19 4.16
N LYS A 2 -1.33 -15.66 5.36
CA LYS A 2 -2.72 -15.60 5.84
C LYS A 2 -2.84 -14.40 6.77
N TYR A 3 -3.68 -13.44 6.43
CA TYR A 3 -4.04 -12.32 7.30
C TYR A 3 -5.00 -12.81 8.38
N THR A 4 -4.90 -12.28 9.59
CA THR A 4 -5.72 -12.73 10.72
C THR A 4 -6.91 -11.81 10.94
N ASP A 5 -7.98 -12.31 11.54
CA ASP A 5 -9.15 -11.51 11.91
C ASP A 5 -8.79 -10.32 12.82
N LYS A 6 -7.73 -10.49 13.64
CA LYS A 6 -7.19 -9.44 14.50
C LYS A 6 -6.65 -8.26 13.71
N ASP A 7 -5.97 -8.51 12.59
CA ASP A 7 -5.40 -7.47 11.74
C ASP A 7 -6.50 -6.58 11.14
N PHE A 8 -7.58 -7.20 10.66
CA PHE A 8 -8.73 -6.50 10.10
C PHE A 8 -9.53 -5.73 11.17
N LEU A 9 -9.63 -6.25 12.39
CA LEU A 9 -10.26 -5.55 13.52
C LEU A 9 -9.53 -4.23 13.86
N ILE A 10 -8.20 -4.22 13.83
CA ILE A 10 -7.39 -3.01 14.10
C ILE A 10 -7.63 -1.94 13.02
N ILE A 11 -7.70 -2.35 11.74
CA ILE A 11 -8.04 -1.44 10.64
C ILE A 11 -9.41 -0.81 10.90
N LYS A 12 -10.41 -1.66 11.17
CA LYS A 12 -11.79 -1.25 11.38
C LYS A 12 -11.88 -0.19 12.48
N TYR A 13 -11.29 -0.45 13.65
CA TYR A 13 -11.26 0.49 14.78
C TYR A 13 -10.61 1.84 14.43
N LYS A 14 -9.49 1.85 13.69
CA LYS A 14 -8.85 3.10 13.24
C LYS A 14 -9.62 3.80 12.11
N SER A 15 -10.60 3.14 11.50
CA SER A 15 -11.39 3.66 10.37
C SER A 15 -12.76 4.23 10.76
N ASP A 16 -13.18 4.12 12.02
CA ASP A 16 -14.51 4.51 12.52
C ASP A 16 -14.88 6.00 12.32
N ARG A 17 -13.96 6.82 11.81
CA ARG A 17 -14.22 8.20 11.38
C ARG A 17 -13.62 8.43 10.00
N LEU A 18 -14.44 8.32 8.95
CA LEU A 18 -14.08 8.81 7.63
C LEU A 18 -13.90 10.33 7.71
N LEU A 19 -12.68 10.82 7.49
CA LEU A 19 -12.36 12.25 7.54
C LEU A 19 -12.58 12.94 6.20
N ARG A 20 -12.56 12.17 5.11
CA ARG A 20 -12.69 12.64 3.73
C ARG A 20 -13.62 11.74 2.95
N ASN A 21 -14.07 12.24 1.80
CA ASN A 21 -14.84 11.49 0.82
C ASN A 21 -14.06 11.42 -0.49
N TYR A 22 -13.57 10.23 -0.83
CA TYR A 22 -12.87 9.94 -2.08
C TYR A 22 -13.06 8.46 -2.45
N ASN A 23 -13.17 8.16 -3.74
CA ASN A 23 -13.36 6.80 -4.23
C ASN A 23 -12.04 6.19 -4.70
N TYR A 24 -11.39 5.43 -3.82
CA TYR A 24 -10.18 4.68 -4.16
C TYR A 24 -10.49 3.46 -5.03
N ASN A 25 -9.58 3.12 -5.94
CA ASN A 25 -9.69 1.95 -6.80
C ASN A 25 -8.40 1.14 -6.92
N CYS A 26 -7.34 1.55 -6.22
CA CYS A 26 -6.01 0.96 -6.35
C CYS A 26 -5.90 -0.52 -5.94
N PHE A 27 -6.89 -1.06 -5.23
CA PHE A 27 -6.96 -2.48 -4.90
C PHE A 27 -8.07 -3.23 -5.63
N ASP A 28 -8.73 -2.65 -6.63
CA ASP A 28 -9.88 -3.28 -7.28
C ASP A 28 -9.57 -4.65 -7.90
N LEU A 29 -8.36 -4.84 -8.40
CA LEU A 29 -7.84 -6.13 -8.89
C LEU A 29 -7.75 -7.24 -7.82
N LEU A 30 -7.95 -6.91 -6.54
CA LEU A 30 -7.93 -7.83 -5.39
C LEU A 30 -9.29 -8.00 -4.71
N LYS A 31 -10.35 -7.31 -5.17
CA LYS A 31 -11.70 -7.36 -4.57
C LYS A 31 -12.23 -8.78 -4.39
N ASP A 32 -11.97 -9.67 -5.35
CA ASP A 32 -12.44 -11.06 -5.31
C ASP A 32 -11.67 -11.95 -4.32
N HIS A 33 -10.58 -11.44 -3.75
CA HIS A 33 -9.68 -12.22 -2.89
C HIS A 33 -9.62 -11.70 -1.46
N LEU A 34 -9.87 -10.41 -1.25
CA LEU A 34 -9.64 -9.71 0.02
C LEU A 34 -10.69 -8.60 0.18
N PRO A 35 -11.09 -8.27 1.42
CA PRO A 35 -12.01 -7.16 1.69
C PRO A 35 -11.29 -5.81 1.51
N THR A 36 -11.19 -5.34 0.27
CA THR A 36 -10.45 -4.12 -0.11
C THR A 36 -11.02 -2.85 0.52
N ASP A 37 -12.33 -2.85 0.78
CA ASP A 37 -13.04 -1.69 1.33
C ASP A 37 -12.48 -1.25 2.68
N LEU A 38 -11.97 -2.20 3.48
CA LEU A 38 -11.31 -1.88 4.75
C LEU A 38 -10.06 -1.00 4.56
N PHE A 39 -9.30 -1.23 3.49
CA PHE A 39 -8.11 -0.44 3.18
C PHE A 39 -8.48 0.94 2.62
N TYR A 40 -9.59 1.03 1.89
CA TYR A 40 -10.13 2.31 1.43
C TYR A 40 -10.64 3.15 2.61
N SER A 41 -11.40 2.56 3.53
CA SER A 41 -11.82 3.22 4.76
C SER A 41 -10.63 3.67 5.60
N TYR A 42 -9.56 2.86 5.66
CA TYR A 42 -8.31 3.23 6.32
C TYR A 42 -7.66 4.49 5.72
N PHE A 43 -7.59 4.60 4.38
CA PHE A 43 -7.05 5.79 3.74
C PHE A 43 -7.88 7.04 4.06
N LEU A 44 -9.20 6.90 3.97
CA LEU A 44 -10.15 7.97 4.25
C LEU A 44 -10.15 8.42 5.71
N SER A 45 -9.78 7.55 6.65
CA SER A 45 -9.68 7.91 8.08
C SER A 45 -8.36 8.57 8.48
N ARG A 46 -7.32 8.52 7.62
CA ARG A 46 -6.07 9.25 7.87
C ARG A 46 -6.26 10.73 7.67
N ILE A 47 -5.41 11.58 8.25
CA ILE A 47 -5.40 13.01 7.93
C ILE A 47 -4.64 13.20 6.61
N GLU A 48 -5.12 14.08 5.72
CA GLU A 48 -4.62 14.25 4.35
C GLU A 48 -3.11 14.49 4.29
N TYR A 49 -2.55 15.39 5.11
CA TYR A 49 -1.10 15.64 5.13
C TYR A 49 -0.25 14.43 5.55
N LYS A 50 -0.87 13.38 6.13
CA LYS A 50 -0.22 12.11 6.49
C LYS A 50 -0.29 11.06 5.38
N LEU A 51 -1.06 11.27 4.30
CA LEU A 51 -1.16 10.32 3.19
C LEU A 51 0.19 10.04 2.53
N LYS A 52 1.05 11.07 2.42
CA LYS A 52 2.43 10.91 1.93
C LYS A 52 3.25 9.90 2.75
N ASN A 53 2.95 9.75 4.04
CA ASN A 53 3.67 8.82 4.90
C ASN A 53 3.36 7.37 4.53
N ILE A 54 2.12 7.07 4.11
CA ILE A 54 1.74 5.74 3.61
C ILE A 54 2.56 5.40 2.37
N TRP A 55 2.57 6.30 1.38
CA TRP A 55 3.37 6.10 0.16
C TRP A 55 4.86 5.94 0.48
N ASN A 56 5.42 6.86 1.27
CA ASN A 56 6.83 6.82 1.61
C ASN A 56 7.20 5.53 2.35
N ASN A 57 6.34 5.03 3.24
CA ASN A 57 6.59 3.76 3.90
C ASN A 57 6.56 2.57 2.93
N ILE A 58 5.65 2.55 1.95
CA ILE A 58 5.64 1.53 0.89
C ILE A 58 6.96 1.56 0.12
N VAL A 59 7.42 2.74 -0.29
CA VAL A 59 8.68 2.95 -1.02
C VAL A 59 9.89 2.49 -0.19
N ILE A 60 9.96 2.89 1.09
CA ILE A 60 11.04 2.48 2.00
C ILE A 60 11.08 0.96 2.14
N ASN A 61 9.94 0.31 2.43
CA ASN A 61 9.90 -1.14 2.55
C ASN A 61 10.30 -1.82 1.23
N TRP A 62 9.91 -1.26 0.08
CA TRP A 62 10.28 -1.79 -1.23
C TRP A 62 11.80 -1.72 -1.46
N ILE A 63 12.42 -0.57 -1.21
CA ILE A 63 13.87 -0.38 -1.31
C ILE A 63 14.60 -1.35 -0.38
N GLN A 64 14.17 -1.46 0.88
CA GLN A 64 14.75 -2.41 1.83
C GLN A 64 14.62 -3.87 1.37
N THR A 65 13.48 -4.23 0.79
CA THR A 65 13.25 -5.58 0.26
C THR A 65 14.16 -5.85 -0.94
N LYS A 66 14.30 -4.88 -1.86
CA LYS A 66 15.24 -4.96 -2.98
C LYS A 66 16.68 -5.15 -2.51
N GLU A 67 17.12 -4.37 -1.53
CA GLU A 67 18.47 -4.47 -0.97
C GLU A 67 18.72 -5.83 -0.31
N LYS A 68 17.76 -6.37 0.44
CA LYS A 68 17.85 -7.72 1.03
C LYS A 68 17.95 -8.81 -0.05
N MET A 69 17.26 -8.61 -1.16
CA MET A 69 17.22 -9.57 -2.27
C MET A 69 18.32 -9.34 -3.32
N LYS A 70 19.20 -8.36 -3.13
CA LYS A 70 20.18 -7.96 -4.15
C LYS A 70 21.14 -9.05 -4.56
N ASN A 71 21.37 -10.07 -3.72
CA ASN A 71 22.24 -11.21 -4.04
C ASN A 71 21.46 -12.42 -4.60
N ASN A 72 20.13 -12.37 -4.63
CA ASN A 72 19.31 -13.46 -5.11
C ASN A 72 19.23 -13.45 -6.65
N SER A 73 19.76 -14.50 -7.29
CA SER A 73 19.84 -14.60 -8.75
C SER A 73 18.48 -14.66 -9.45
N LYS A 74 17.47 -15.30 -8.83
CA LYS A 74 16.10 -15.32 -9.35
C LYS A 74 15.47 -13.93 -9.29
N PHE A 75 15.70 -13.20 -8.19
CA PHE A 75 15.21 -11.84 -8.04
C PHE A 75 15.84 -10.89 -9.04
N LYS A 76 17.17 -10.95 -9.25
CA LYS A 76 17.89 -10.13 -10.25
C LYS A 76 17.32 -10.27 -11.67
N LYS A 77 16.84 -11.46 -12.03
CA LYS A 77 16.22 -11.75 -13.34
C LYS A 77 14.75 -11.36 -13.43
N SER A 78 14.13 -10.99 -12.31
CA SER A 78 12.71 -10.62 -12.28
C SER A 78 12.47 -9.19 -12.74
N ILE A 79 11.24 -8.90 -13.18
CA ILE A 79 10.80 -7.55 -13.57
C ILE A 79 10.88 -6.53 -12.43
N TYR A 80 10.97 -6.98 -11.17
CA TYR A 80 10.96 -6.12 -9.98
C TYR A 80 12.31 -5.49 -9.68
N PHE A 81 13.41 -6.10 -10.13
CA PHE A 81 14.76 -5.69 -9.74
C PHE A 81 15.09 -4.27 -10.20
N ASN A 82 14.68 -3.89 -11.41
CA ASN A 82 15.00 -2.60 -12.01
C ASN A 82 13.96 -1.50 -11.70
N GLN A 83 12.89 -1.83 -10.95
CA GLN A 83 11.84 -0.86 -10.63
C GLN A 83 12.23 0.00 -9.44
N ASN A 84 12.33 1.31 -9.67
CA ASN A 84 12.65 2.31 -8.66
C ASN A 84 11.45 3.24 -8.46
N TYR A 85 11.24 3.62 -7.20
CA TYR A 85 10.16 4.50 -6.80
C TYR A 85 10.73 5.57 -5.87
N ASN A 86 10.21 6.78 -5.99
CA ASN A 86 10.72 7.93 -5.24
C ASN A 86 9.80 8.27 -4.07
N HIS A 87 10.41 8.81 -3.02
CA HIS A 87 9.65 9.43 -1.93
C HIS A 87 8.88 10.66 -2.43
N TYR A 88 7.77 10.93 -1.77
CA TYR A 88 6.97 12.12 -1.97
C TYR A 88 7.24 13.12 -0.84
N HIS A 89 7.65 14.34 -1.24
CA HIS A 89 8.09 15.37 -0.29
C HIS A 89 7.04 16.46 -0.03
N LYS A 90 5.99 16.53 -0.85
CA LYS A 90 4.90 17.52 -0.74
C LYS A 90 3.71 16.96 0.05
N ILE A 91 2.77 17.84 0.40
CA ILE A 91 1.43 17.42 0.85
C ILE A 91 0.80 16.61 -0.29
N MET A 92 0.15 15.50 0.05
CA MET A 92 -0.42 14.54 -0.89
C MET A 92 -1.93 14.47 -0.70
N LYS A 93 -2.68 14.58 -1.78
CA LYS A 93 -4.14 14.38 -1.81
C LYS A 93 -4.50 12.91 -2.04
N ASP A 94 -5.75 12.54 -1.80
CA ASP A 94 -6.23 11.15 -2.00
C ASP A 94 -6.02 10.66 -3.45
N GLU A 95 -6.27 11.52 -4.45
CA GLU A 95 -6.05 11.20 -5.86
C GLU A 95 -4.59 10.91 -6.18
N GLU A 96 -3.66 11.71 -5.66
CA GLU A 96 -2.23 11.50 -5.87
C GLU A 96 -1.77 10.20 -5.24
N LEU A 97 -2.25 9.88 -4.03
CA LEU A 97 -1.97 8.60 -3.38
C LEU A 97 -2.52 7.44 -4.21
N ASN A 98 -3.78 7.52 -4.64
CA ASN A 98 -4.42 6.48 -5.44
C ASN A 98 -3.66 6.23 -6.76
N ASN A 99 -3.26 7.31 -7.44
CA ASN A 99 -2.50 7.23 -8.68
C ASN A 99 -1.10 6.64 -8.46
N LEU A 100 -0.38 7.04 -7.40
CA LEU A 100 0.92 6.46 -7.07
C LEU A 100 0.84 4.96 -6.77
N ILE A 101 -0.16 4.54 -5.98
CA ILE A 101 -0.36 3.13 -5.66
C ILE A 101 -0.78 2.36 -6.93
N ASN A 102 -1.66 2.91 -7.76
CA ASN A 102 -2.02 2.31 -9.06
C ASN A 102 -0.82 2.12 -9.97
N CYS A 103 0.02 3.16 -10.13
CA CYS A 103 1.25 3.09 -10.93
C CYS A 103 2.26 2.10 -10.34
N PHE A 104 2.34 1.99 -9.01
CA PHE A 104 3.17 0.99 -8.35
C PHE A 104 2.66 -0.42 -8.67
N ILE A 105 1.37 -0.67 -8.45
CA ILE A 105 0.74 -1.98 -8.61
C ILE A 105 0.72 -2.40 -10.07
N ASN A 106 0.34 -1.51 -11.00
CA ASN A 106 0.38 -1.75 -12.43
C ASN A 106 -0.25 -3.11 -12.84
N ASN A 107 -1.48 -3.37 -12.37
CA ASN A 107 -2.22 -4.63 -12.56
C ASN A 107 -1.51 -5.91 -12.05
N ASP A 108 -0.51 -5.77 -11.19
CA ASP A 108 0.20 -6.89 -10.59
C ASP A 108 -0.38 -7.24 -9.20
N LYS A 109 -1.08 -8.38 -9.13
CA LYS A 109 -1.67 -8.88 -7.88
C LYS A 109 -0.63 -9.01 -6.76
N PHE A 110 0.60 -9.42 -7.05
CA PHE A 110 1.66 -9.54 -6.04
C PHE A 110 1.99 -8.17 -5.44
N LYS A 111 2.11 -7.14 -6.27
CA LYS A 111 2.36 -5.78 -5.78
C LYS A 111 1.19 -5.23 -4.98
N GLY A 112 -0.05 -5.52 -5.38
CA GLY A 112 -1.22 -5.15 -4.59
C GLY A 112 -1.19 -5.77 -3.19
N ILE A 113 -0.92 -7.08 -3.11
CA ILE A 113 -0.76 -7.80 -1.82
C ILE A 113 0.41 -7.23 -1.01
N TYR A 114 1.51 -6.87 -1.68
CA TYR A 114 2.67 -6.25 -1.05
C TYR A 114 2.34 -4.90 -0.40
N VAL A 115 1.58 -4.04 -1.08
CA VAL A 115 1.12 -2.76 -0.52
C VAL A 115 0.24 -2.99 0.70
N ILE A 116 -0.73 -3.90 0.61
CA ILE A 116 -1.59 -4.29 1.74
C ILE A 116 -0.75 -4.74 2.94
N LYS A 117 0.27 -5.58 2.71
CA LYS A 117 1.21 -5.99 3.76
C LYS A 117 1.91 -4.80 4.42
N CYS A 118 2.32 -3.79 3.64
CA CYS A 118 2.96 -2.59 4.19
C CYS A 118 1.99 -1.81 5.09
N ILE A 119 0.74 -1.62 4.64
CA ILE A 119 -0.30 -0.93 5.41
C ILE A 119 -0.57 -1.65 6.73
N LEU A 120 -0.65 -2.98 6.71
CA LEU A 120 -0.87 -3.79 7.90
C LEU A 120 0.28 -3.70 8.90
N LYS A 121 1.52 -3.63 8.41
CA LYS A 121 2.68 -3.46 9.28
C LYS A 121 2.69 -2.11 9.98
N ASP A 122 2.21 -1.04 9.34
CA ASP A 122 2.09 0.29 9.96
C ASP A 122 1.02 0.35 11.07
N LEU A 123 0.22 -0.69 11.21
CA LEU A 123 -0.89 -0.76 12.15
C LEU A 123 -0.55 -1.46 13.47
N ILE A 124 0.48 -2.31 13.47
CA ILE A 124 0.97 -3.15 14.58
C ILE A 124 2.22 -2.51 15.18
#